data_AF-A0A9D6M505-F1
#
_entry.id   AF-A0A9D6M505-F1
#
_cell.length_a   1.000
_cell.length_b   1.000
_cell.length_c   1.000
_cell.angle_alpha   90.00
_cell.angle_beta   90.00
_cell.angle_gamma   90.00
#
_symmetry.space_group_name_H-M   'P 1'
#
loop_
_entity.id
_entity.type
_entity.pdbx_description
1 polymer ?
#
loop_
_entity_poly.entity_id
_entity_poly.type
_entity_poly.pdbx_seq_one_letter_code
_entity_poly.pdbx_strand_id
1 'polypeptide(L)' 'KKIRARRKLIAVEEDPNKRWVQMTSEASVEVEGSDRPAMIAETIGRTYF' A
#
# COMPACT_ATOMS: atom_id res chain seq x y z
N LYS A 1 0.62 14.92 16.61
CA LYS A 1 1.66 13.88 16.46
C LYS A 1 1.94 13.69 14.99
N LYS A 2 3.21 13.68 14.58
CA LYS A 2 3.58 13.48 13.16
C LYS A 2 3.54 11.99 12.84
N ILE A 3 2.96 11.67 11.68
CA ILE A 3 2.83 10.31 11.17
C ILE A 3 3.57 10.25 9.83
N ARG A 4 4.32 9.19 9.60
CA ARG A 4 4.97 8.92 8.31
C ARG A 4 4.50 7.58 7.77
N ALA A 5 3.99 7.57 6.56
CA ALA A 5 3.68 6.34 5.84
C ALA A 5 4.74 6.07 4.78
N ARG A 6 5.17 4.82 4.66
CA ARG A 6 5.95 4.31 3.53
C ARG A 6 5.14 3.24 2.83
N ARG A 7 5.09 3.27 1.50
CA ARG A 7 4.48 2.22 0.69
C ARG A 7 5.48 1.65 -0.29
N LYS A 8 5.44 0.34 -0.49
CA LYS A 8 6.21 -0.38 -1.50
C LYS A 8 5.22 -1.15 -2.38
N LEU A 9 5.24 -0.88 -3.67
CA LEU A 9 4.49 -1.66 -4.65
C LEU A 9 5.14 -3.04 -4.78
N ILE A 10 4.35 -4.08 -4.57
CA ILE A 10 4.82 -5.48 -4.58
C ILE A 10 4.49 -6.13 -5.91
N ALA A 11 3.24 -5.97 -6.37
CA ALA A 11 2.77 -6.53 -7.62
C ALA A 11 1.76 -5.62 -8.30
N VAL A 12 1.73 -5.72 -9.63
CA VAL A 12 0.69 -5.15 -10.49
C VAL A 12 0.14 -6.28 -11.33
N GLU A 13 -1.17 -6.45 -11.33
CA GLU A 13 -1.91 -7.38 -12.18
C GLU A 13 -2.81 -6.55 -13.11
N GLU A 14 -2.77 -6.85 -14.41
CA GLU A 14 -3.60 -6.18 -15.41
C GLU A 14 -4.71 -7.12 -15.90
N ASP A 15 -5.92 -6.58 -16.09
CA ASP A 15 -6.97 -7.29 -16.84
C ASP A 15 -6.49 -7.53 -18.29
N PRO A 16 -6.60 -8.75 -18.84
CA PRO A 16 -6.33 -9.01 -20.26
C PRO A 16 -7.06 -8.05 -21.22
N ASN A 17 -8.23 -7.55 -20.83
CA ASN A 17 -9.04 -6.61 -21.60
C ASN A 17 -8.77 -5.13 -21.24
N LYS A 18 -7.78 -4.84 -20.39
CA LYS A 18 -7.37 -3.51 -19.93
C LYS A 18 -8.47 -2.68 -19.28
N ARG A 19 -9.45 -3.33 -18.65
CA ARG A 19 -10.57 -2.66 -17.94
C ARG A 19 -10.26 -2.32 -16.49
N TRP A 20 -9.24 -2.95 -15.92
CA TRP A 20 -8.77 -2.63 -14.57
C TRP A 20 -7.31 -3.00 -14.37
N VAL A 21 -6.71 -2.40 -13.35
CA VAL A 21 -5.41 -2.79 -12.79
C VAL A 21 -5.56 -3.03 -11.30
N GLN A 22 -4.94 -4.11 -10.80
CA GLN A 22 -4.85 -4.42 -9.38
C GLN A 22 -3.42 -4.22 -8.91
N MET A 23 -3.27 -3.55 -7.78
CA MET A 23 -1.98 -3.27 -7.16
C MET A 23 -1.97 -3.85 -5.75
N THR A 24 -0.97 -4.67 -5.47
CA THR A 24 -0.66 -5.14 -4.12
C THR A 24 0.51 -4.33 -3.59
N SER A 25 0.33 -3.71 -2.42
CA SER A 25 1.35 -2.86 -1.80
C SER A 25 1.53 -3.20 -0.32
N GLU A 26 2.78 -3.23 0.12
CA GLU A 26 3.13 -3.23 1.54
C GLU A 26 3.14 -1.77 2.03
N ALA A 27 2.56 -1.53 3.21
CA ALA A 27 2.53 -0.23 3.87
C ALA A 27 3.05 -0.34 5.30
N SER A 28 3.92 0.58 5.68
CA SER A 28 4.30 0.81 7.07
C SER A 28 3.92 2.22 7.50
N VAL A 29 3.46 2.35 8.74
CA VAL A 29 3.15 3.64 9.36
C VAL A 29 3.91 3.78 10.67
N GLU A 30 4.67 4.87 10.77
CA GLU A 30 5.47 5.24 11.93
C GLU A 30 4.90 6.49 12.58
N VAL A 31 5.05 6.58 13.91
CA VAL A 31 4.64 7.75 14.70
C VAL A 31 5.89 8.30 15.38
N GLU A 32 6.11 9.60 15.23
CA GLU A 32 7.26 10.27 15.84
C GLU A 32 7.27 10.07 17.37
N GLY A 33 8.43 9.64 17.89
CA GLY A 33 8.63 9.33 19.32
C GLY A 33 8.15 7.93 19.75
N SER A 34 7.78 7.06 18.81
CA SER A 34 7.46 5.64 19.08
C SER A 34 8.56 4.74 18.54
N ASP A 35 9.05 3.81 19.37
CA ASP A 35 10.07 2.82 18.97
C ASP A 35 9.50 1.69 18.10
N ARG A 36 8.18 1.59 17.99
CA ARG A 36 7.48 0.57 17.19
C ARG A 36 6.58 1.22 16.15
N PRO A 37 6.48 0.62 14.93
CA PRO A 37 5.53 1.09 13.94
C PRO A 37 4.10 0.93 14.46
N ALA A 38 3.26 1.91 14.14
CA ALA A 38 1.84 1.86 14.46
C ALA A 38 1.08 0.86 13.59
N MET A 39 1.60 0.58 12.38
CA MET A 39 1.00 -0.34 11.43
C MET A 39 2.05 -0.92 10.51
N ILE A 40 1.92 -2.22 10.25
CA ILE A 40 2.47 -2.91 9.09
C ILE A 40 1.28 -3.61 8.43
N ALA A 41 1.05 -3.35 7.15
CA ALA A 41 -0.11 -3.87 6.43
C ALA A 41 0.22 -4.20 4.97
N GLU A 42 -0.53 -5.13 4.41
CA GLU A 42 -0.64 -5.31 2.97
C GLU A 42 -1.98 -4.74 2.51
N THR A 43 -1.97 -4.03 1.39
CA THR A 43 -3.17 -3.47 0.77
C THR A 43 -3.29 -3.97 -0.65
N ILE A 44 -4.46 -4.51 -1.01
CA ILE A 44 -4.82 -4.89 -2.37
C ILE A 44 -5.88 -3.91 -2.85
N GLY A 45 -5.56 -3.12 -3.88
CA GLY A 45 -6.46 -2.14 -4.46
C GLY A 45 -6.68 -2.41 -5.94
N ARG A 46 -7.90 -2.17 -6.45
CA ARG A 46 -8.21 -2.30 -7.86
C ARG A 46 -8.80 -1.00 -8.40
N THR A 47 -8.26 -0.52 -9.50
CA THR A 47 -8.74 0.65 -10.25
C THR A 47 -9.37 0.19 -11.55
N TYR A 48 -10.61 0.60 -11.80
CA TYR A 48 -11.38 0.28 -13.02
C TYR A 48 -11.40 1.48 -13.97
N PHE A 49 -11.44 1.22 -15.27
CA PHE A 49 -11.47 2.21 -16.37
C PHE A 49 -12.72 2.07 -17.22
#